data_AF-A0A7D7MCK3-F1
#
_entry.id   AF-A0A7D7MCK3-F1
#
_cell.length_a   1.000
_cell.length_b   1.000
_cell.length_c   1.000
_cell.angle_alpha   90.00
_cell.angle_beta   90.00
_cell.angle_gamma   90.00
#
_symmetry.space_group_name_H-M   'P 1'
#
loop_
_entity.id
_entity.type
_entity.pdbx_description
1 polymer ?
#
loop_
_entity_poly.entity_id
_entity_poly.type
_entity_poly.pdbx_seq_one_letter_code
_entity_poly.pdbx_strand_id
1 'polypeptide(L)'
;MINIWINKNTNDFSTNDSPKEQFLLFNLYDKKNKSNVKTDMEQLWRRFGEESLSLINEDFLIIAASIFCADKRIPRKIFSDNWTRKMKLSIPVFELEKWDSVKKELEYTIGFLSGDDWTFEFRHSSTRFRTDKLNSQNLISKDKYDSVSLFSGGLDSFCGALTLSEEENNTLYLGFREYSLLKKRQTDLFNSINNEYPDLNNELLLFNVNPLSPVQKGEESIKLAVESTSRSRSLLFIAGAISAASIIGKKTPVYIPENGFIGVNVPLTDSRAGSCSTRTTHPLFISKLNKIFEKVGIENRVSNFYWNKSKGEILEEHQENIVFKKYAHQTLSCSHPCLSRYDKKKSARVQTPCNCGYCYPCLIRKASFAKIGEDRTCYNPLYELSRDFILNHNNLQGRASDLKAVLFSLKRYVNHKEDREYIRSLLLKQGPLTSEELDGYERVYRQSMEELLKMVENNDNGLMEYAGLEEVIIK
;
A
#
# COMPACT_ATOMS: atom_id res chain seq x y z
N MET A 1 5.88 -18.57 -18.67
CA MET A 1 5.44 -18.57 -17.26
C MET A 1 6.70 -18.68 -16.41
N ILE A 2 6.83 -17.91 -15.33
CA ILE A 2 7.98 -18.01 -14.42
C ILE A 2 7.61 -18.91 -13.25
N ASN A 3 8.37 -19.98 -13.04
CA ASN A 3 8.22 -20.86 -11.89
C ASN A 3 9.01 -20.32 -10.70
N ILE A 4 8.35 -20.20 -9.56
CA ILE A 4 8.89 -19.63 -8.33
C ILE A 4 8.76 -20.67 -7.24
N TRP A 5 9.84 -20.92 -6.53
CA TRP A 5 9.86 -21.83 -5.39
C TRP A 5 10.19 -21.07 -4.11
N ILE A 6 9.36 -21.26 -3.09
CA ILE A 6 9.54 -20.63 -1.79
C ILE A 6 10.07 -21.68 -0.82
N ASN A 7 11.23 -21.42 -0.22
CA ASN A 7 11.76 -22.24 0.85
C ASN A 7 11.58 -21.50 2.19
N LYS A 8 10.87 -22.12 3.14
CA LYS A 8 10.54 -21.48 4.44
C LYS A 8 11.71 -21.54 5.42
N ASN A 9 12.16 -22.74 5.80
CA ASN A 9 13.27 -22.94 6.76
C ASN A 9 14.39 -23.83 6.24
N THR A 10 14.06 -24.80 5.40
CA THR A 10 14.98 -25.78 4.83
C THR A 10 14.88 -25.75 3.31
N ASN A 11 15.94 -26.19 2.64
CA ASN A 11 15.89 -26.39 1.21
C ASN A 11 15.18 -27.71 0.92
N ASP A 12 13.91 -27.63 0.53
CA ASP A 12 13.08 -28.77 0.13
C ASP A 12 12.79 -28.77 -1.38
N PHE A 13 13.52 -27.94 -2.13
CA PHE A 13 13.50 -27.96 -3.59
C PHE A 13 14.08 -29.28 -4.10
N SER A 14 13.25 -30.09 -4.75
CA SER A 14 13.65 -31.30 -5.46
C SER A 14 13.23 -31.21 -6.93
N THR A 15 14.15 -31.45 -7.84
CA THR A 15 13.86 -31.55 -9.28
C THR A 15 13.81 -33.03 -9.67
N ASN A 16 12.65 -33.67 -9.54
CA ASN A 16 12.50 -35.04 -10.02
C ASN A 16 12.11 -35.11 -11.51
N ASP A 17 11.56 -34.05 -12.13
CA ASP A 17 10.83 -34.23 -13.39
C ASP A 17 11.27 -33.41 -14.62
N SER A 18 12.16 -32.40 -14.53
CA SER A 18 12.71 -31.77 -15.76
C SER A 18 13.89 -30.81 -15.50
N PRO A 19 15.13 -31.14 -15.91
CA PRO A 19 16.27 -30.22 -15.88
C PRO A 19 16.06 -28.93 -16.71
N LYS A 20 15.11 -28.98 -17.65
CA LYS A 20 14.81 -27.88 -18.59
C LYS A 20 13.95 -26.77 -17.98
N GLU A 21 13.29 -27.01 -16.85
CA GLU A 21 12.44 -25.99 -16.23
C GLU A 21 13.26 -25.01 -15.38
N GLN A 22 13.02 -23.72 -15.61
CA GLN A 22 13.67 -22.64 -14.88
C GLN A 22 12.89 -22.25 -13.63
N PHE A 23 13.54 -22.29 -12.47
CA PHE A 23 12.99 -21.90 -11.17
C PHE A 23 13.74 -20.72 -10.54
N LEU A 24 12.97 -19.80 -9.96
CA LEU A 24 13.45 -18.73 -9.09
C LEU A 24 13.17 -19.07 -7.63
N LEU A 25 14.23 -19.26 -6.84
CA LEU A 25 14.13 -19.68 -5.44
C LEU A 25 14.25 -18.48 -4.49
N PHE A 26 13.24 -18.31 -3.66
CA PHE A 26 13.24 -17.39 -2.52
C PHE A 26 13.35 -18.18 -1.21
N ASN A 27 14.42 -17.93 -0.48
CA ASN A 27 14.81 -18.65 0.72
C ASN A 27 14.60 -17.74 1.94
N LEU A 28 13.62 -18.06 2.79
CA LEU A 28 13.30 -17.33 4.02
C LEU A 28 14.04 -17.86 5.26
N TYR A 29 15.10 -18.65 5.08
CA TYR A 29 15.88 -19.26 6.16
C TYR A 29 16.29 -18.28 7.27
N ASP A 30 16.69 -18.81 8.44
CA ASP A 30 17.25 -18.00 9.53
C ASP A 30 18.42 -17.12 9.04
N LYS A 31 18.65 -15.99 9.72
CA LYS A 31 19.66 -14.96 9.44
C LYS A 31 21.07 -15.55 9.33
N LYS A 32 21.37 -16.64 10.04
CA LYS A 32 22.66 -17.36 9.96
C LYS A 32 22.81 -18.23 8.72
N ASN A 33 21.70 -18.59 8.08
CA ASN A 33 21.67 -19.34 6.83
C ASN A 33 21.70 -18.36 5.64
N LYS A 34 22.16 -18.81 4.46
CA LYS A 34 22.29 -18.01 3.22
C LYS A 34 20.92 -17.61 2.61
N SER A 35 20.00 -17.10 3.42
CA SER A 35 18.72 -16.55 3.00
C SER A 35 18.90 -15.35 2.09
N ASN A 36 18.17 -15.33 0.97
CA ASN A 36 18.06 -14.21 0.05
C ASN A 36 16.74 -13.42 0.25
N VAL A 37 15.97 -13.70 1.30
CA VAL A 37 14.85 -12.88 1.75
C VAL A 37 15.13 -12.45 3.19
N LYS A 38 15.67 -11.24 3.35
CA LYS A 38 15.98 -10.70 4.68
C LYS A 38 14.70 -10.15 5.31
N THR A 39 14.35 -10.63 6.49
CA THR A 39 13.10 -10.26 7.16
C THR A 39 13.28 -10.36 8.68
N ASP A 40 12.44 -9.63 9.40
CA ASP A 40 12.23 -9.74 10.84
C ASP A 40 10.75 -9.96 11.19
N MET A 41 10.00 -10.61 10.30
CA MET A 41 8.61 -11.03 10.52
C MET A 41 8.42 -11.75 11.86
N GLU A 42 9.45 -12.43 12.40
CA GLU A 42 9.39 -13.04 13.73
C GLU A 42 9.09 -12.07 14.88
N GLN A 43 9.32 -10.78 14.69
CA GLN A 43 8.95 -9.77 15.67
C GLN A 43 7.43 -9.62 15.81
N LEU A 44 6.64 -10.06 14.81
CA LEU A 44 5.17 -9.99 14.85
C LEU A 44 4.55 -10.86 15.95
N TRP A 45 5.22 -11.93 16.37
CA TRP A 45 4.76 -12.78 17.48
C TRP A 45 5.71 -12.75 18.67
N ARG A 46 7.03 -12.65 18.45
CA ARG A 46 8.02 -12.60 19.55
C ARG A 46 7.85 -11.35 20.42
N ARG A 47 7.41 -10.21 19.88
CA ARG A 47 7.14 -9.03 20.72
C ARG A 47 5.97 -9.26 21.69
N PHE A 48 5.10 -10.23 21.46
CA PHE A 48 4.04 -10.62 22.40
C PHE A 48 4.45 -11.75 23.35
N GLY A 49 5.71 -12.22 23.28
CA GLY A 49 6.18 -13.35 24.08
C GLY A 49 5.68 -14.70 23.56
N GLU A 50 5.13 -14.75 22.35
CA GLU A 50 4.69 -15.98 21.70
C GLU A 50 5.87 -16.63 20.95
N GLU A 51 5.87 -17.96 20.84
CA GLU A 51 6.89 -18.71 20.10
C GLU A 51 6.60 -18.74 18.59
N SER A 52 5.32 -18.75 18.23
CA SER A 52 4.84 -18.82 16.84
C SER A 52 3.43 -18.27 16.68
N LEU A 53 3.00 -18.05 15.43
CA LEU A 53 1.60 -17.83 15.08
C LEU A 53 0.83 -19.16 15.06
N SER A 54 -0.50 -19.08 15.01
CA SER A 54 -1.31 -20.24 14.61
C SER A 54 -0.94 -20.67 13.18
N LEU A 55 -1.17 -21.94 12.85
CA LEU A 55 -0.79 -22.53 11.56
C LEU A 55 -1.33 -21.72 10.38
N ILE A 56 -2.62 -21.37 10.42
CA ILE A 56 -3.27 -20.64 9.33
C ILE A 56 -2.74 -19.20 9.17
N ASN A 57 -2.43 -18.51 10.27
CA ASN A 57 -1.90 -17.15 10.23
C ASN A 57 -0.43 -17.12 9.78
N GLU A 58 0.36 -18.12 10.18
CA GLU A 58 1.72 -18.30 9.63
C GLU A 58 1.66 -18.53 8.11
N ASP A 59 0.77 -19.41 7.64
CA ASP A 59 0.61 -19.66 6.21
C ASP A 59 0.25 -18.39 5.45
N PHE A 60 -0.72 -17.60 5.93
CA PHE A 60 -1.09 -16.35 5.28
C PHE A 60 0.07 -15.35 5.20
N LEU A 61 0.85 -15.22 6.28
CA LEU A 61 2.02 -14.36 6.32
C LEU A 61 3.09 -14.80 5.30
N ILE A 62 3.34 -16.10 5.19
CA ILE A 62 4.29 -16.67 4.23
C ILE A 62 3.79 -16.51 2.79
N ILE A 63 2.51 -16.72 2.53
CA ILE A 63 1.88 -16.49 1.22
C ILE A 63 2.06 -15.03 0.80
N ALA A 64 1.72 -14.08 1.68
CA ALA A 64 1.84 -12.65 1.38
C ALA A 64 3.29 -12.21 1.16
N ALA A 65 4.22 -12.71 1.98
CA ALA A 65 5.66 -12.45 1.80
C ALA A 65 6.18 -13.02 0.48
N SER A 66 5.71 -14.19 0.06
CA SER A 66 6.08 -14.85 -1.21
C SER A 66 5.62 -14.04 -2.42
N ILE A 67 4.36 -13.59 -2.41
CA ILE A 67 3.78 -12.73 -3.44
C ILE A 67 4.58 -11.41 -3.53
N PHE A 68 4.91 -10.80 -2.38
CA PHE A 68 5.72 -9.58 -2.36
C PHE A 68 7.14 -9.79 -2.91
N CYS A 69 7.78 -10.91 -2.58
CA CYS A 69 9.11 -11.25 -3.10
C CYS A 69 9.10 -11.38 -4.63
N ALA A 70 8.12 -12.10 -5.17
CA ALA A 70 7.92 -12.23 -6.62
C ALA A 70 7.67 -10.86 -7.27
N ASP A 71 6.76 -10.06 -6.70
CA ASP A 71 6.40 -8.73 -7.21
C ASP A 71 7.61 -7.79 -7.31
N LYS A 72 8.51 -7.79 -6.32
CA LYS A 72 9.69 -6.91 -6.30
C LYS A 72 10.84 -7.36 -7.19
N ARG A 73 10.93 -8.65 -7.52
CA ARG A 73 12.15 -9.23 -8.14
C ARG A 73 11.96 -9.75 -9.55
N ILE A 74 10.72 -9.88 -10.00
CA ILE A 74 10.41 -10.31 -11.36
C ILE A 74 9.95 -9.07 -12.14
N PRO A 75 10.81 -8.52 -13.00
CA PRO A 75 10.52 -7.28 -13.68
C PRO A 75 9.52 -7.51 -14.82
N ARG A 76 8.55 -6.60 -14.98
CA ARG A 76 7.52 -6.70 -16.05
C ARG A 76 8.10 -6.69 -17.46
N LYS A 77 9.24 -6.03 -17.66
CA LYS A 77 9.95 -5.85 -18.95
C LYS A 77 10.42 -7.13 -19.65
N ILE A 78 10.39 -8.29 -18.98
CA ILE A 78 10.81 -9.57 -19.58
C ILE A 78 9.63 -10.36 -20.16
N PHE A 79 8.41 -9.85 -20.04
CA PHE A 79 7.19 -10.44 -20.58
C PHE A 79 6.79 -9.75 -21.89
N SER A 80 5.98 -10.42 -22.71
CA SER A 80 5.68 -10.04 -24.10
C SER A 80 5.07 -8.64 -24.28
N ASP A 81 4.25 -8.20 -23.32
CA ASP A 81 3.59 -6.89 -23.32
C ASP A 81 4.32 -5.87 -22.43
N ASN A 82 5.49 -6.23 -21.87
CA ASN A 82 6.25 -5.48 -20.87
C ASN A 82 5.46 -5.13 -19.60
N TRP A 83 4.34 -5.82 -19.36
CA TRP A 83 3.40 -5.47 -18.31
C TRP A 83 2.91 -6.68 -17.52
N THR A 84 2.14 -7.57 -18.13
CA THR A 84 1.42 -8.64 -17.43
C THR A 84 2.33 -9.83 -17.18
N ARG A 85 2.61 -10.12 -15.90
CA ARG A 85 3.45 -11.25 -15.53
C ARG A 85 2.60 -12.50 -15.36
N LYS A 86 3.10 -13.62 -15.87
CA LYS A 86 2.53 -14.97 -15.63
C LYS A 86 3.45 -15.73 -14.68
N MET A 87 3.05 -15.87 -13.43
CA MET A 87 3.89 -16.41 -12.35
C MET A 87 3.22 -17.58 -11.65
N LYS A 88 3.97 -18.67 -11.47
CA LYS A 88 3.55 -19.83 -10.69
C LYS A 88 4.35 -19.89 -9.39
N LEU A 89 3.70 -19.85 -8.24
CA LEU A 89 4.33 -19.86 -6.93
C LEU A 89 4.06 -21.18 -6.22
N SER A 90 5.13 -21.93 -5.96
CA SER A 90 5.12 -23.10 -5.10
C SER A 90 5.42 -22.69 -3.65
N ILE A 91 4.42 -22.76 -2.77
CA ILE A 91 4.46 -22.18 -1.42
C ILE A 91 4.22 -23.27 -0.35
N PRO A 92 5.14 -23.43 0.62
CA PRO A 92 4.92 -24.33 1.76
C PRO A 92 3.88 -23.76 2.72
N VAL A 93 2.84 -24.55 3.00
CA VAL A 93 1.75 -24.24 3.94
C VAL A 93 1.47 -25.44 4.86
N PHE A 94 0.93 -25.19 6.03
CA PHE A 94 0.44 -26.23 6.94
C PHE A 94 -0.97 -26.67 6.58
N GLU A 95 -1.88 -25.72 6.41
CA GLU A 95 -3.32 -25.95 6.24
C GLU A 95 -3.65 -26.15 4.74
N LEU A 96 -3.02 -27.14 4.11
CA LEU A 96 -3.05 -27.36 2.66
C LEU A 96 -4.46 -27.38 2.08
N GLU A 97 -5.35 -28.21 2.64
CA GLU A 97 -6.73 -28.37 2.15
C GLU A 97 -7.50 -27.04 2.18
N LYS A 98 -7.30 -26.23 3.22
CA LYS A 98 -7.96 -24.92 3.34
C LYS A 98 -7.48 -23.96 2.26
N TRP A 99 -6.17 -23.88 2.03
CA TRP A 99 -5.61 -23.00 1.01
C TRP A 99 -5.94 -23.46 -0.41
N ASP A 100 -5.95 -24.77 -0.67
CA ASP A 100 -6.39 -25.32 -1.95
C ASP A 100 -7.87 -25.02 -2.22
N SER A 101 -8.73 -25.06 -1.19
CA SER A 101 -10.15 -24.75 -1.33
C SER A 101 -10.46 -23.31 -1.77
N VAL A 102 -9.54 -22.37 -1.53
CA VAL A 102 -9.67 -20.93 -1.87
C VAL A 102 -8.70 -20.48 -2.95
N LYS A 103 -7.97 -21.42 -3.56
CA LYS A 103 -6.88 -21.13 -4.50
C LYS A 103 -7.33 -20.24 -5.65
N LYS A 104 -8.48 -20.52 -6.28
CA LYS A 104 -9.00 -19.74 -7.41
C LYS A 104 -9.41 -18.34 -7.01
N GLU A 105 -10.03 -18.18 -5.84
CA GLU A 105 -10.38 -16.89 -5.29
C GLU A 105 -9.14 -16.07 -4.94
N LEU A 106 -8.09 -16.72 -4.41
CA LEU A 106 -6.82 -16.06 -4.14
C LEU A 106 -6.14 -15.61 -5.44
N GLU A 107 -6.05 -16.48 -6.46
CA GLU A 107 -5.54 -16.13 -7.80
C GLU A 107 -6.24 -14.88 -8.37
N TYR A 108 -7.58 -14.87 -8.33
CA TYR A 108 -8.38 -13.72 -8.76
C TYR A 108 -8.12 -12.46 -7.92
N THR A 109 -8.11 -12.60 -6.59
CA THR A 109 -7.98 -11.45 -5.66
C THR A 109 -6.62 -10.79 -5.78
N ILE A 110 -5.55 -11.58 -5.88
CA ILE A 110 -4.19 -11.07 -6.04
C ILE A 110 -3.97 -10.56 -7.47
N GLY A 111 -4.55 -11.23 -8.48
CA GLY A 111 -4.56 -10.73 -9.86
C GLY A 111 -5.28 -9.39 -9.99
N PHE A 112 -6.39 -9.19 -9.28
CA PHE A 112 -7.07 -7.90 -9.19
C PHE A 112 -6.17 -6.82 -8.58
N LEU A 113 -5.48 -7.14 -7.48
CA LEU A 113 -4.59 -6.21 -6.77
C LEU A 113 -3.39 -5.78 -7.62
N SER A 114 -2.70 -6.72 -8.28
CA SER A 114 -1.43 -6.46 -8.97
C SER A 114 -1.53 -6.29 -10.49
N GLY A 115 -2.61 -6.79 -11.10
CA GLY A 115 -2.79 -6.95 -12.54
C GLY A 115 -1.80 -7.91 -13.17
N ASP A 116 -1.49 -9.00 -12.47
CA ASP A 116 -0.70 -10.12 -13.00
C ASP A 116 -1.52 -11.40 -12.95
N ASP A 117 -1.11 -12.39 -13.73
CA ASP A 117 -1.69 -13.72 -13.70
C ASP A 117 -0.90 -14.58 -12.71
N TRP A 118 -1.54 -14.88 -11.58
CA TRP A 118 -0.97 -15.71 -10.52
C TRP A 118 -1.50 -17.14 -10.63
N THR A 119 -0.61 -18.10 -10.42
CA THR A 119 -0.95 -19.51 -10.20
C THR A 119 -0.31 -19.97 -8.91
N PHE A 120 -1.09 -20.47 -7.96
CA PHE A 120 -0.55 -20.97 -6.69
C PHE A 120 -0.45 -22.50 -6.70
N GLU A 121 0.63 -23.04 -6.18
CA GLU A 121 0.79 -24.46 -5.91
C GLU A 121 1.17 -24.60 -4.44
N PHE A 122 0.21 -24.99 -3.62
CA PHE A 122 0.46 -25.18 -2.20
C PHE A 122 1.05 -26.57 -1.97
N ARG A 123 1.98 -26.64 -1.04
CA ARG A 123 2.62 -27.89 -0.65
C ARG A 123 2.70 -27.98 0.85
N HIS A 124 2.47 -29.17 1.38
CA HIS A 124 2.47 -29.38 2.82
C HIS A 124 3.85 -29.11 3.42
N SER A 125 3.89 -28.44 4.57
CA SER A 125 5.08 -28.20 5.37
C SER A 125 4.84 -28.65 6.80
N SER A 126 5.85 -29.27 7.43
CA SER A 126 5.84 -29.65 8.85
C SER A 126 6.73 -28.74 9.71
N THR A 127 7.36 -27.73 9.13
CA THR A 127 8.35 -26.88 9.83
C THR A 127 7.77 -25.50 10.12
N ARG A 128 7.87 -25.02 11.37
CA ARG A 128 7.39 -23.69 11.76
C ARG A 128 8.41 -22.61 11.43
N PHE A 129 7.95 -21.44 11.00
CA PHE A 129 8.83 -20.35 10.61
C PHE A 129 9.51 -19.72 11.85
N ARG A 130 10.83 -19.90 11.98
CA ARG A 130 11.68 -19.25 13.01
C ARG A 130 11.15 -19.38 14.46
N THR A 131 10.90 -20.60 14.91
CA THR A 131 10.54 -20.90 16.31
C THR A 131 11.76 -21.19 17.19
N ASP A 132 12.96 -20.83 16.74
CA ASP A 132 14.21 -21.15 17.43
C ASP A 132 14.44 -20.34 18.72
N LYS A 133 13.64 -19.31 18.98
CA LYS A 133 13.79 -18.40 20.13
C LYS A 133 12.46 -17.85 20.62
N LEU A 134 12.34 -17.82 21.94
CA LEU A 134 11.35 -17.02 22.66
C LEU A 134 11.98 -15.69 23.07
N ASN A 135 11.23 -14.60 22.97
CA ASN A 135 11.66 -13.31 23.51
C ASN A 135 11.08 -13.15 24.92
N SER A 136 11.88 -12.68 25.86
CA SER A 136 11.48 -12.45 27.26
C SER A 136 11.60 -10.99 27.70
N GLN A 137 12.03 -10.10 26.80
CA GLN A 137 12.26 -8.68 27.10
C GLN A 137 11.44 -7.77 26.17
N ASN A 138 11.02 -6.60 26.69
CA ASN A 138 10.25 -5.59 25.94
C ASN A 138 8.97 -6.15 25.30
N LEU A 139 8.21 -6.91 26.09
CA LEU A 139 6.99 -7.57 25.65
C LEU A 139 5.81 -6.60 25.57
N ILE A 140 4.99 -6.82 24.55
CA ILE A 140 3.71 -6.18 24.31
C ILE A 140 2.65 -7.06 24.96
N SER A 141 1.88 -6.51 25.91
CA SER A 141 0.76 -7.22 26.51
C SER A 141 -0.41 -7.25 25.53
N LYS A 142 -0.85 -8.46 25.16
CA LYS A 142 -1.93 -8.65 24.19
C LYS A 142 -3.29 -8.16 24.66
N ASP A 143 -3.54 -8.15 25.97
CA ASP A 143 -4.83 -7.80 26.57
C ASP A 143 -5.09 -6.28 26.64
N LYS A 144 -4.17 -5.47 26.11
CA LYS A 144 -4.22 -4.01 26.17
C LYS A 144 -4.82 -3.34 24.94
N TYR A 145 -5.09 -4.07 23.86
CA TYR A 145 -5.45 -3.48 22.58
C TYR A 145 -6.77 -4.04 22.08
N ASP A 146 -7.62 -3.15 21.59
CA ASP A 146 -8.94 -3.47 21.06
C ASP A 146 -8.92 -3.56 19.53
N SER A 147 -7.89 -3.02 18.88
CA SER A 147 -7.75 -3.03 17.43
C SER A 147 -6.30 -3.01 16.95
N VAL A 148 -6.11 -3.34 15.67
CA VAL A 148 -4.84 -3.14 14.95
C VAL A 148 -5.07 -2.19 13.77
N SER A 149 -4.23 -1.17 13.60
CA SER A 149 -4.34 -0.22 12.49
C SER A 149 -3.05 -0.09 11.70
N LEU A 150 -3.13 -0.07 10.38
CA LEU A 150 -1.96 0.14 9.52
C LEU A 150 -1.44 1.57 9.65
N PHE A 151 -0.15 1.71 9.96
CA PHE A 151 0.52 2.99 10.19
C PHE A 151 1.71 3.18 9.25
N SER A 152 1.46 3.77 8.09
CA SER A 152 2.47 3.94 7.03
C SER A 152 3.41 5.14 7.24
N GLY A 153 3.05 6.09 8.11
CA GLY A 153 3.69 7.40 8.21
C GLY A 153 3.22 8.40 7.13
N GLY A 154 2.22 8.02 6.34
CA GLY A 154 1.47 8.90 5.43
C GLY A 154 0.31 9.61 6.13
N LEU A 155 -0.22 10.64 5.46
CA LEU A 155 -1.23 11.55 6.02
C LEU A 155 -2.51 10.82 6.44
N ASP A 156 -3.01 9.89 5.64
CA ASP A 156 -4.27 9.18 5.95
C ASP A 156 -4.12 8.26 7.16
N SER A 157 -3.05 7.46 7.22
CA SER A 157 -2.78 6.63 8.40
C SER A 157 -2.49 7.44 9.66
N PHE A 158 -1.98 8.67 9.53
CA PHE A 158 -1.77 9.58 10.64
C PHE A 158 -3.10 10.16 11.15
N CYS A 159 -3.96 10.64 10.26
CA CYS A 159 -5.31 11.09 10.64
C CYS A 159 -6.16 9.93 11.18
N GLY A 160 -6.03 8.73 10.60
CA GLY A 160 -6.72 7.54 11.10
C GLY A 160 -6.27 7.14 12.51
N ALA A 161 -5.00 7.36 12.86
CA ALA A 161 -4.53 7.18 14.22
C ALA A 161 -5.12 8.23 15.18
N LEU A 162 -5.23 9.49 14.74
CA LEU A 162 -5.91 10.54 15.53
C LEU A 162 -7.39 10.20 15.74
N THR A 163 -8.13 9.80 14.70
CA THR A 163 -9.52 9.36 14.83
C THR A 163 -9.66 8.23 15.84
N LEU A 164 -8.82 7.19 15.76
CA LEU A 164 -8.88 6.09 16.72
C LEU A 164 -8.54 6.54 18.15
N SER A 165 -7.62 7.48 18.32
CA SER A 165 -7.29 8.04 19.64
C SER A 165 -8.39 8.95 20.20
N GLU A 166 -9.05 9.75 19.36
CA GLU A 166 -10.19 10.59 19.76
C GLU A 166 -11.43 9.77 20.11
N GLU A 167 -11.57 8.59 19.51
CA GLU A 167 -12.57 7.57 19.86
C GLU A 167 -12.15 6.70 21.06
N GLU A 168 -11.07 7.05 21.75
CA GLU A 168 -10.54 6.34 22.93
C GLU A 168 -10.16 4.87 22.69
N ASN A 169 -9.87 4.47 21.45
CA ASN A 169 -9.50 3.10 21.12
C ASN A 169 -8.03 2.79 21.49
N ASN A 170 -7.81 1.76 22.29
CA ASN A 170 -6.46 1.22 22.51
C ASN A 170 -5.98 0.47 21.26
N THR A 171 -5.03 1.04 20.54
CA THR A 171 -4.70 0.57 19.19
C THR A 171 -3.24 0.15 19.07
N LEU A 172 -3.02 -1.05 18.54
CA LEU A 172 -1.69 -1.44 18.07
C LEU A 172 -1.49 -0.98 16.62
N TYR A 173 -0.53 -0.09 16.43
CA TYR A 173 -0.18 0.43 15.12
C TYR A 173 0.87 -0.44 14.46
N LEU A 174 0.60 -0.90 13.23
CA LEU A 174 1.53 -1.72 12.48
C LEU A 174 2.14 -0.96 11.29
N GLY A 175 3.45 -0.81 11.29
CA GLY A 175 4.19 -0.19 10.19
C GLY A 175 5.15 -1.14 9.48
N PHE A 176 5.29 -0.97 8.17
CA PHE A 176 6.27 -1.71 7.36
C PHE A 176 7.49 -0.85 7.04
N ARG A 177 8.69 -1.34 7.37
CA ARG A 177 9.95 -0.65 7.11
C ARG A 177 10.48 -0.98 5.72
N GLU A 178 9.98 -0.28 4.70
CA GLU A 178 10.49 -0.45 3.33
C GLU A 178 11.90 0.14 3.14
N TYR A 179 12.21 1.23 3.83
CA TYR A 179 13.53 1.88 3.79
C TYR A 179 13.92 2.42 5.17
N SER A 180 15.23 2.57 5.40
CA SER A 180 15.80 2.90 6.72
C SER A 180 15.26 4.19 7.33
N LEU A 181 15.08 5.23 6.52
CA LEU A 181 14.59 6.54 6.96
C LEU A 181 13.09 6.55 7.32
N LEU A 182 12.32 5.52 6.97
CA LEU A 182 10.88 5.45 7.28
C LEU A 182 10.63 5.16 8.76
N LYS A 183 11.48 4.31 9.37
CA LYS A 183 11.36 3.93 10.79
C LYS A 183 11.29 5.15 11.70
N LYS A 184 12.27 6.06 11.57
CA LYS A 184 12.34 7.28 12.39
C LYS A 184 11.06 8.10 12.26
N ARG A 185 10.57 8.31 11.03
CA ARG A 185 9.36 9.10 10.78
C ARG A 185 8.11 8.46 11.38
N GLN A 186 7.92 7.15 11.21
CA GLN A 186 6.81 6.44 11.84
C GLN A 186 6.87 6.55 13.36
N THR A 187 8.05 6.37 13.96
CA THR A 187 8.24 6.52 15.41
C THR A 187 7.98 7.95 15.89
N ASP A 188 8.50 8.97 15.20
CA ASP A 188 8.32 10.37 15.58
C ASP A 188 6.83 10.78 15.52
N LEU A 189 6.11 10.38 14.46
CA LEU A 189 4.67 10.64 14.32
C LEU A 189 3.85 9.85 15.36
N PHE A 190 4.16 8.58 15.58
CA PHE A 190 3.49 7.78 16.61
C PHE A 190 3.67 8.39 18.00
N ASN A 191 4.91 8.77 18.36
CA ASN A 191 5.20 9.40 19.65
C ASN A 191 4.47 10.73 19.80
N SER A 192 4.30 11.51 18.73
CA SER A 192 3.53 12.76 18.80
C SER A 192 2.05 12.54 19.16
N ILE A 193 1.48 11.41 18.73
CA ILE A 193 0.10 11.03 19.09
C ILE A 193 0.09 10.48 20.52
N ASN A 194 0.95 9.49 20.83
CA ASN A 194 0.96 8.84 22.13
C ASN A 194 1.27 9.80 23.30
N ASN A 195 2.02 10.88 23.06
CA ASN A 195 2.27 11.91 24.07
C ASN A 195 1.05 12.80 24.36
N GLU A 196 0.15 12.98 23.38
CA GLU A 196 -1.08 13.76 23.54
C GLU A 196 -2.21 12.92 24.17
N TYR A 197 -2.21 11.61 23.91
CA TYR A 197 -3.20 10.66 24.45
C TYR A 197 -2.54 9.66 25.42
N PRO A 198 -2.00 10.12 26.57
CA PRO A 198 -1.22 9.27 27.48
C PRO A 198 -2.04 8.21 28.23
N ASP A 199 -3.36 8.42 28.33
CA ASP A 199 -4.26 7.51 29.03
C ASP A 199 -4.63 6.27 28.18
N LEU A 200 -4.33 6.30 26.87
CA LEU A 200 -4.56 5.20 25.95
C LEU A 200 -3.36 4.25 25.89
N ASN A 201 -3.64 2.95 25.78
CA ASN A 201 -2.61 1.97 25.47
C ASN A 201 -2.42 1.92 23.95
N ASN A 202 -1.31 2.51 23.48
CA ASN A 202 -0.89 2.40 22.10
C ASN A 202 0.53 1.83 22.00
N GLU A 203 0.80 1.09 20.92
CA GLU A 203 2.13 0.58 20.61
C GLU A 203 2.37 0.60 19.11
N LEU A 204 3.60 0.91 18.70
CA LEU A 204 4.03 0.85 17.31
C LEU A 204 4.89 -0.40 17.06
N LEU A 205 4.32 -1.38 16.37
CA LEU A 205 5.03 -2.57 15.93
C LEU A 205 5.47 -2.41 14.47
N LEU A 206 6.78 -2.54 14.25
CA LEU A 206 7.38 -2.39 12.93
C LEU A 206 8.01 -3.71 12.47
N PHE A 207 7.77 -4.10 11.22
CA PHE A 207 8.37 -5.29 10.59
C PHE A 207 8.89 -4.99 9.17
N ASN A 208 9.69 -5.90 8.60
CA ASN A 208 10.17 -5.80 7.23
C ASN A 208 10.24 -7.14 6.49
N VAL A 209 10.24 -7.03 5.15
CA VAL A 209 10.63 -8.10 4.22
C VAL A 209 11.43 -7.42 3.10
N ASN A 210 12.64 -7.89 2.87
CA ASN A 210 13.57 -7.37 1.88
C ASN A 210 14.06 -8.51 0.98
N PRO A 211 13.43 -8.71 -0.19
CA PRO A 211 13.86 -9.71 -1.15
C PRO A 211 15.15 -9.25 -1.87
N LEU A 212 16.22 -10.02 -1.69
CA LEU A 212 17.44 -9.93 -2.49
C LEU A 212 17.25 -10.68 -3.83
N SER A 213 18.33 -10.89 -4.58
CA SER A 213 18.25 -11.65 -5.82
C SER A 213 17.84 -13.11 -5.57
N PRO A 214 16.84 -13.63 -6.30
CA PRO A 214 16.47 -15.04 -6.19
C PRO A 214 17.62 -15.94 -6.68
N VAL A 215 17.73 -17.13 -6.10
CA VAL A 215 18.64 -18.16 -6.62
C VAL A 215 17.99 -18.74 -7.87
N GLN A 216 18.76 -18.91 -8.95
CA GLN A 216 18.25 -19.47 -10.20
C GLN A 216 18.66 -20.94 -10.31
N LYS A 217 17.71 -21.78 -10.72
CA LYS A 217 17.90 -23.23 -10.94
C LYS A 217 17.29 -23.62 -12.28
N GLY A 218 18.06 -24.32 -13.11
CA GLY A 218 17.73 -24.68 -14.49
C GLY A 218 18.91 -24.41 -15.42
N GLU A 219 18.78 -24.77 -16.69
CA GLU A 219 19.85 -24.63 -17.70
C GLU A 219 20.06 -23.18 -18.16
N GLU A 220 19.00 -22.36 -18.16
CA GLU A 220 19.06 -20.97 -18.59
C GLU A 220 19.26 -20.02 -17.40
N SER A 221 19.87 -18.85 -17.64
CA SER A 221 19.94 -17.80 -16.63
C SER A 221 19.18 -16.56 -17.09
N ILE A 222 18.26 -16.08 -16.25
CA ILE A 222 17.45 -14.90 -16.54
C ILE A 222 18.11 -13.69 -15.89
N LYS A 223 18.36 -12.65 -16.68
CA LYS A 223 18.87 -11.38 -16.16
C LYS A 223 17.74 -10.61 -15.45
N LEU A 224 17.69 -10.74 -14.13
CA LEU A 224 16.69 -10.06 -13.30
C LEU A 224 17.21 -8.69 -12.84
N ALA A 225 16.40 -7.67 -13.08
CA ALA A 225 16.52 -6.35 -12.46
C ALA A 225 15.47 -6.19 -11.36
N VAL A 226 15.65 -5.21 -10.46
CA VAL A 226 14.62 -4.86 -9.48
C VAL A 226 13.41 -4.28 -10.21
N GLU A 227 12.22 -4.77 -9.86
CA GLU A 227 10.96 -4.21 -10.33
C GLU A 227 10.72 -2.88 -9.60
N SER A 228 10.44 -1.83 -10.36
CA SER A 228 10.25 -0.48 -9.81
C SER A 228 8.89 -0.31 -9.15
N THR A 229 7.90 -1.12 -9.54
CA THR A 229 6.57 -1.16 -8.92
C THR A 229 6.51 -2.10 -7.72
N SER A 230 5.49 -1.94 -6.88
CA SER A 230 5.27 -2.78 -5.69
C SER A 230 3.76 -2.89 -5.43
N ARG A 231 3.06 -3.53 -6.36
CA ARG A 231 1.60 -3.54 -6.43
C ARG A 231 0.96 -4.52 -5.43
N SER A 232 1.69 -5.52 -4.96
CA SER A 232 1.21 -6.44 -3.93
C SER A 232 1.59 -6.04 -2.50
N ARG A 233 2.30 -4.90 -2.33
CA ARG A 233 2.85 -4.45 -1.06
C ARG A 233 1.81 -4.34 0.06
N SER A 234 0.59 -3.90 -0.26
CA SER A 234 -0.49 -3.78 0.70
C SER A 234 -0.90 -5.11 1.33
N LEU A 235 -0.89 -6.20 0.57
CA LEU A 235 -1.22 -7.54 1.09
C LEU A 235 -0.25 -7.94 2.19
N LEU A 236 1.04 -7.63 2.04
CA LEU A 236 2.04 -7.91 3.06
C LEU A 236 1.77 -7.10 4.34
N PHE A 237 1.32 -5.85 4.22
CA PHE A 237 1.01 -5.01 5.38
C PHE A 237 -0.20 -5.60 6.12
N ILE A 238 -1.24 -5.98 5.38
CA ILE A 238 -2.42 -6.64 5.91
C ILE A 238 -2.05 -7.95 6.60
N ALA A 239 -1.17 -8.76 6.00
CA ALA A 239 -0.72 -10.02 6.60
C ALA A 239 0.02 -9.81 7.92
N GLY A 240 0.86 -8.78 8.03
CA GLY A 240 1.46 -8.40 9.30
C GLY A 240 0.42 -7.96 10.34
N ALA A 241 -0.63 -7.25 9.91
CA ALA A 241 -1.67 -6.74 10.81
C ALA A 241 -2.57 -7.86 11.32
N ILE A 242 -2.96 -8.77 10.43
CA ILE A 242 -3.70 -9.99 10.77
C ILE A 242 -2.86 -10.87 11.72
N SER A 243 -1.55 -10.97 11.50
CA SER A 243 -0.67 -11.71 12.41
C SER A 243 -0.73 -11.16 13.83
N ALA A 244 -0.54 -9.83 14.01
CA ALA A 244 -0.63 -9.20 15.32
C ALA A 244 -2.05 -9.26 15.90
N ALA A 245 -3.08 -8.98 15.10
CA ALA A 245 -4.48 -9.02 15.52
C ALA A 245 -4.87 -10.42 16.01
N SER A 246 -4.42 -11.48 15.34
CA SER A 246 -4.73 -12.86 15.73
C SER A 246 -4.15 -13.27 17.09
N ILE A 247 -3.07 -12.62 17.54
CA ILE A 247 -2.48 -12.83 18.87
C ILE A 247 -3.24 -12.04 19.93
N ILE A 248 -3.64 -10.81 19.60
CA ILE A 248 -4.46 -9.95 20.47
C ILE A 248 -5.81 -10.61 20.74
N GLY A 249 -6.49 -11.07 19.69
CA GLY A 249 -7.77 -11.73 19.81
C GLY A 249 -8.31 -12.23 18.47
N LYS A 250 -9.08 -13.33 18.51
CA LYS A 250 -9.63 -13.96 17.29
C LYS A 250 -10.46 -13.00 16.43
N LYS A 251 -11.11 -12.01 17.05
CA LYS A 251 -12.00 -11.06 16.39
C LYS A 251 -11.48 -9.62 16.43
N THR A 252 -10.24 -9.40 16.84
CA THR A 252 -9.64 -8.07 16.86
C THR A 252 -9.69 -7.47 15.44
N PRO A 253 -10.36 -6.32 15.24
CA PRO A 253 -10.49 -5.68 13.94
C PRO A 253 -9.15 -5.14 13.44
N VAL A 254 -8.98 -5.15 12.12
CA VAL A 254 -7.85 -4.57 11.42
C VAL A 254 -8.31 -3.39 10.57
N TYR A 255 -7.71 -2.22 10.77
CA TYR A 255 -8.04 -1.00 10.05
C TYR A 255 -6.97 -0.62 9.03
N ILE A 256 -7.42 -0.15 7.86
CA ILE A 256 -6.60 0.45 6.81
C ILE A 256 -7.13 1.86 6.54
N PRO A 257 -6.63 2.90 7.24
CA PRO A 257 -7.06 4.26 7.00
C PRO A 257 -6.49 4.77 5.65
N GLU A 258 -7.36 4.91 4.65
CA GLU A 258 -7.04 5.49 3.33
C GLU A 258 -8.29 6.19 2.78
N ASN A 259 -8.12 7.40 2.25
CA ASN A 259 -9.24 8.15 1.68
C ASN A 259 -9.92 7.40 0.52
N GLY A 260 -11.22 7.60 0.35
CA GLY A 260 -12.03 6.92 -0.65
C GLY A 260 -11.59 7.18 -2.10
N PHE A 261 -11.13 8.39 -2.40
CA PHE A 261 -10.74 8.78 -3.75
C PHE A 261 -9.57 7.96 -4.29
N ILE A 262 -8.51 7.81 -3.48
CA ILE A 262 -7.37 6.93 -3.79
C ILE A 262 -7.74 5.46 -3.66
N GLY A 263 -8.71 5.12 -2.79
CA GLY A 263 -9.17 3.75 -2.61
C GLY A 263 -9.91 3.17 -3.82
N VAL A 264 -10.82 3.92 -4.44
CA VAL A 264 -11.51 3.50 -5.68
C VAL A 264 -10.63 3.68 -6.92
N ASN A 265 -9.75 4.69 -6.90
CA ASN A 265 -8.72 4.95 -7.91
C ASN A 265 -9.25 5.02 -9.35
N VAL A 266 -10.18 5.96 -9.59
CA VAL A 266 -10.75 6.22 -10.92
C VAL A 266 -9.62 6.48 -11.93
N PRO A 267 -9.64 5.83 -13.11
CA PRO A 267 -8.63 6.08 -14.14
C PRO A 267 -8.59 7.55 -14.56
N LEU A 268 -7.48 8.24 -14.29
CA LEU A 268 -7.30 9.65 -14.67
C LEU A 268 -7.28 9.83 -16.19
N THR A 269 -6.74 8.86 -16.91
CA THR A 269 -6.75 8.76 -18.38
C THR A 269 -7.12 7.33 -18.77
N ASP A 270 -7.59 7.10 -20.00
CA ASP A 270 -7.94 5.74 -20.44
C ASP A 270 -6.71 4.80 -20.47
N SER A 271 -5.53 5.34 -20.73
CA SER A 271 -4.25 4.62 -20.63
C SER A 271 -3.83 4.23 -19.21
N ARG A 272 -4.50 4.77 -18.19
CA ARG A 272 -4.28 4.45 -16.77
C ARG A 272 -5.35 3.52 -16.19
N ALA A 273 -6.21 2.93 -17.03
CA ALA A 273 -7.08 1.84 -16.60
C ALA A 273 -6.27 0.59 -16.23
N GLY A 274 -6.86 -0.29 -15.41
CA GLY A 274 -6.19 -1.54 -15.04
C GLY A 274 -5.19 -1.37 -13.89
N SER A 275 -4.06 -2.07 -13.96
CA SER A 275 -3.04 -2.10 -12.91
C SER A 275 -2.04 -0.95 -12.94
N CYS A 276 -2.26 0.05 -13.79
CA CYS A 276 -1.54 1.33 -13.75
C CYS A 276 -1.81 2.12 -12.45
N SER A 277 -2.88 1.75 -11.74
CA SER A 277 -3.40 2.38 -10.53
C SER A 277 -3.40 1.38 -9.36
N THR A 278 -3.02 1.82 -8.16
CA THR A 278 -3.05 1.01 -6.93
C THR A 278 -4.47 0.65 -6.51
N ARG A 279 -4.76 -0.63 -6.26
CA ARG A 279 -6.09 -1.12 -5.81
C ARG A 279 -6.07 -1.59 -4.36
N THR A 280 -5.19 -1.00 -3.55
CA THR A 280 -4.85 -1.38 -2.18
C THR A 280 -6.05 -1.45 -1.23
N THR A 281 -6.95 -0.47 -1.32
CA THR A 281 -8.14 -0.35 -0.46
C THR A 281 -9.43 -0.35 -1.28
N HIS A 282 -9.37 -0.85 -2.52
CA HIS A 282 -10.57 -0.97 -3.34
C HIS A 282 -11.55 -1.95 -2.66
N PRO A 283 -12.86 -1.64 -2.56
CA PRO A 283 -13.81 -2.44 -1.80
C PRO A 283 -13.89 -3.90 -2.25
N LEU A 284 -13.88 -4.13 -3.57
CA LEU A 284 -13.82 -5.48 -4.12
C LEU A 284 -12.63 -6.30 -3.58
N PHE A 285 -11.44 -5.71 -3.50
CA PHE A 285 -10.26 -6.39 -2.98
C PHE A 285 -10.43 -6.74 -1.50
N ILE A 286 -10.83 -5.77 -0.67
CA ILE A 286 -11.03 -5.97 0.78
C ILE A 286 -12.14 -6.99 1.04
N SER A 287 -13.26 -6.91 0.33
CA SER A 287 -14.38 -7.86 0.43
C SER A 287 -13.96 -9.28 0.05
N LYS A 288 -13.24 -9.45 -1.07
CA LYS A 288 -12.75 -10.77 -1.50
C LYS A 288 -11.71 -11.34 -0.54
N LEU A 289 -10.81 -10.51 -0.02
CA LEU A 289 -9.82 -10.93 0.97
C LEU A 289 -10.48 -11.38 2.28
N ASN A 290 -11.45 -10.61 2.80
CA ASN A 290 -12.22 -11.00 3.98
C ASN A 290 -13.01 -12.30 3.78
N LYS A 291 -13.54 -12.56 2.58
CA LYS A 291 -14.19 -13.84 2.25
C LYS A 291 -13.21 -15.01 2.22
N ILE A 292 -11.99 -14.79 1.73
CA ILE A 292 -10.93 -15.80 1.80
C ILE A 292 -10.60 -16.12 3.26
N PHE A 293 -10.41 -15.09 4.11
CA PHE A 293 -10.17 -15.26 5.54
C PHE A 293 -11.24 -16.10 6.22
N GLU A 294 -12.51 -15.78 5.99
CA GLU A 294 -13.63 -16.53 6.54
C GLU A 294 -13.60 -18.01 6.14
N LYS A 295 -13.36 -18.32 4.86
CA LYS A 295 -13.28 -19.69 4.36
C LYS A 295 -12.11 -20.49 4.96
N VAL A 296 -10.98 -19.84 5.21
CA VAL A 296 -9.80 -20.52 5.81
C VAL A 296 -9.79 -20.49 7.34
N GLY A 297 -10.76 -19.83 7.98
CA GLY A 297 -10.91 -19.78 9.43
C GLY A 297 -10.12 -18.66 10.12
N ILE A 298 -9.77 -17.59 9.40
CA ILE A 298 -9.27 -16.33 9.98
C ILE A 298 -10.49 -15.43 10.25
N GLU A 299 -10.76 -15.17 11.53
CA GLU A 299 -11.95 -14.40 11.98
C GLU A 299 -11.70 -12.88 12.03
N ASN A 300 -10.44 -12.44 12.03
CA ASN A 300 -10.08 -11.02 12.02
C ASN A 300 -10.56 -10.36 10.70
N ARG A 301 -11.31 -9.26 10.81
CA ARG A 301 -11.84 -8.52 9.65
C ARG A 301 -11.02 -7.29 9.34
N VAL A 302 -10.73 -7.08 8.06
CA VAL A 302 -10.06 -5.89 7.54
C VAL A 302 -11.09 -4.89 7.05
N SER A 303 -10.99 -3.62 7.46
CA SER A 303 -11.89 -2.55 7.01
C SER A 303 -11.16 -1.22 6.82
N ASN A 304 -11.76 -0.33 6.03
CA ASN A 304 -11.30 1.04 5.83
C ASN A 304 -12.43 1.98 6.21
N PHE A 305 -12.38 2.59 7.39
CA PHE A 305 -13.42 3.52 7.84
C PHE A 305 -13.41 4.88 7.11
N TYR A 306 -12.40 5.16 6.28
CA TYR A 306 -12.33 6.35 5.42
C TYR A 306 -12.76 6.08 3.97
N TRP A 307 -13.32 4.90 3.68
CA TRP A 307 -13.70 4.53 2.32
C TRP A 307 -14.65 5.53 1.66
N ASN A 308 -15.53 6.16 2.45
CA ASN A 308 -16.50 7.13 1.98
C ASN A 308 -16.07 8.58 2.22
N LYS A 309 -14.81 8.89 2.54
CA LYS A 309 -14.36 10.29 2.76
C LYS A 309 -13.34 10.75 1.73
N SER A 310 -13.41 12.01 1.31
CA SER A 310 -12.32 12.67 0.60
C SER A 310 -11.15 12.93 1.55
N LYS A 311 -9.94 13.12 1.01
CA LYS A 311 -8.79 13.51 1.84
C LYS A 311 -9.00 14.90 2.47
N GLY A 312 -9.66 15.83 1.76
CA GLY A 312 -10.01 17.13 2.33
C GLY A 312 -10.96 17.03 3.52
N GLU A 313 -12.01 16.20 3.46
CA GLU A 313 -12.90 15.92 4.58
C GLU A 313 -12.14 15.35 5.79
N ILE A 314 -11.24 14.39 5.56
CA ILE A 314 -10.40 13.84 6.64
C ILE A 314 -9.55 14.95 7.30
N LEU A 315 -8.98 15.87 6.52
CA LEU A 315 -8.15 16.94 7.09
C LEU A 315 -8.99 17.97 7.86
N GLU A 316 -10.20 18.25 7.40
CA GLU A 316 -11.14 19.16 8.04
C GLU A 316 -11.60 18.64 9.42
N GLU A 317 -11.78 17.32 9.56
CA GLU A 317 -12.08 16.67 10.84
C GLU A 317 -11.00 16.91 11.89
N HIS A 318 -9.73 16.90 11.45
CA HIS A 318 -8.58 17.02 12.33
C HIS A 318 -8.00 18.43 12.41
N GLN A 319 -8.60 19.42 11.73
CA GLN A 319 -7.98 20.74 11.58
C GLN A 319 -7.74 21.45 12.91
N GLU A 320 -8.57 21.18 13.92
CA GLU A 320 -8.45 21.75 15.27
C GLU A 320 -7.57 20.94 16.22
N ASN A 321 -7.24 19.69 15.88
CA ASN A 321 -6.42 18.81 16.68
C ASN A 321 -4.97 19.34 16.78
N ILE A 322 -4.43 19.45 18.00
CA ILE A 322 -3.12 20.06 18.26
C ILE A 322 -1.97 19.26 17.65
N VAL A 323 -2.06 17.93 17.69
CA VAL A 323 -1.07 17.02 17.09
C VAL A 323 -1.12 17.13 15.57
N PHE A 324 -2.34 17.17 15.01
CA PHE A 324 -2.53 17.40 13.58
C PHE A 324 -1.88 18.70 13.12
N LYS A 325 -2.26 19.83 13.74
CA LYS A 325 -1.69 21.15 13.43
C LYS A 325 -0.17 21.04 13.42
N LYS A 326 0.43 20.53 14.50
CA LYS A 326 1.89 20.51 14.68
C LYS A 326 2.63 19.52 13.77
N TYR A 327 2.06 18.37 13.41
CA TYR A 327 2.82 17.27 12.78
C TYR A 327 2.31 16.81 11.40
N ALA A 328 1.12 17.22 10.95
CA ALA A 328 0.57 16.78 9.65
C ALA A 328 1.49 17.09 8.46
N HIS A 329 2.20 18.23 8.50
CA HIS A 329 3.17 18.63 7.48
C HIS A 329 4.41 17.72 7.38
N GLN A 330 4.67 16.92 8.42
CA GLN A 330 5.78 15.95 8.48
C GLN A 330 5.41 14.57 7.94
N THR A 331 4.15 14.32 7.60
CA THR A 331 3.73 13.05 7.00
C THR A 331 4.19 12.93 5.53
N LEU A 332 4.31 11.70 5.01
CA LEU A 332 4.74 11.45 3.62
C LEU A 332 3.65 10.75 2.80
N SER A 333 3.10 11.46 1.82
CA SER A 333 2.12 10.89 0.87
C SER A 333 2.76 10.43 -0.44
N CYS A 334 3.95 10.94 -0.76
CA CYS A 334 4.62 10.72 -2.05
C CYS A 334 4.83 9.22 -2.39
N SER A 335 4.58 8.85 -3.64
CA SER A 335 4.85 7.50 -4.16
C SER A 335 6.33 7.16 -4.23
N HIS A 336 7.19 8.18 -4.34
CA HIS A 336 8.63 8.01 -4.55
C HIS A 336 9.47 8.93 -3.63
N PRO A 337 9.28 8.84 -2.30
CA PRO A 337 9.80 9.84 -1.36
C PRO A 337 11.33 9.87 -1.29
N CYS A 338 11.99 8.77 -1.67
CA CYS A 338 13.43 8.61 -1.67
C CYS A 338 14.10 9.04 -2.98
N LEU A 339 13.37 9.38 -4.04
CA LEU A 339 13.97 9.85 -5.32
C LEU A 339 14.57 11.26 -5.19
N SER A 340 14.15 12.05 -4.20
CA SER A 340 14.72 13.38 -3.93
C SER A 340 16.23 13.33 -3.62
N ARG A 341 16.78 12.16 -3.26
CA ARG A 341 18.24 11.98 -3.08
C ARG A 341 19.05 12.35 -4.31
N TYR A 342 18.50 12.15 -5.51
CA TYR A 342 19.17 12.48 -6.77
C TYR A 342 19.16 13.99 -7.07
N ASP A 343 18.24 14.72 -6.43
CA ASP A 343 18.08 16.15 -6.60
C ASP A 343 18.92 16.97 -5.60
N LYS A 344 19.48 16.34 -4.56
CA LYS A 344 20.38 17.00 -3.60
C LYS A 344 21.60 17.65 -4.24
N LYS A 345 22.06 17.14 -5.38
CA LYS A 345 23.15 17.76 -6.16
C LYS A 345 22.75 19.09 -6.79
N LYS A 346 21.46 19.36 -6.94
CA LYS A 346 20.92 20.57 -7.59
C LYS A 346 20.58 21.66 -6.58
N SER A 347 20.28 21.31 -5.32
CA SER A 347 20.00 22.29 -4.27
C SER A 347 20.18 21.68 -2.87
N ALA A 348 20.86 22.42 -1.99
CA ALA A 348 21.03 22.06 -0.58
C ALA A 348 19.71 22.09 0.23
N ARG A 349 18.65 22.72 -0.32
CA ARG A 349 17.32 22.79 0.32
C ARG A 349 16.52 21.50 0.17
N VAL A 350 16.95 20.56 -0.68
CA VAL A 350 16.24 19.29 -0.93
C VAL A 350 16.44 18.32 0.24
N GLN A 351 15.34 17.96 0.89
CA GLN A 351 15.32 16.95 1.95
C GLN A 351 15.09 15.53 1.39
N THR A 352 15.55 14.51 2.11
CA THR A 352 15.26 13.10 1.78
C THR A 352 14.97 12.32 3.06
N PRO A 353 13.86 11.56 3.12
CA PRO A 353 12.75 11.54 2.15
C PRO A 353 11.95 12.85 2.13
N CYS A 354 11.26 13.17 1.02
CA CYS A 354 10.34 14.32 0.95
C CYS A 354 9.12 14.08 0.06
N ASN A 355 8.10 14.91 0.22
CA ASN A 355 6.98 14.98 -0.72
C ASN A 355 7.44 15.68 -2.01
N CYS A 356 7.21 15.10 -3.19
CA CYS A 356 7.75 15.68 -4.43
C CYS A 356 6.92 16.84 -4.99
N GLY A 357 5.65 16.96 -4.58
CA GLY A 357 4.74 18.02 -5.01
C GLY A 357 3.98 17.73 -6.32
N TYR A 358 4.52 16.89 -7.21
CA TYR A 358 3.95 16.67 -8.56
C TYR A 358 3.30 15.29 -8.79
N CYS A 359 3.61 14.27 -7.98
CA CYS A 359 3.05 12.94 -8.17
C CYS A 359 1.60 12.87 -7.71
N TYR A 360 0.83 11.90 -8.19
CA TYR A 360 -0.60 11.81 -7.93
C TYR A 360 -0.97 11.92 -6.43
N PRO A 361 -0.37 11.15 -5.49
CA PRO A 361 -0.65 11.34 -4.06
C PRO A 361 -0.23 12.70 -3.48
N CYS A 362 0.79 13.36 -4.04
CA CYS A 362 1.16 14.72 -3.63
C CYS A 362 0.16 15.76 -4.13
N LEU A 363 -0.43 15.57 -5.32
CA LEU A 363 -1.48 16.45 -5.84
C LEU A 363 -2.75 16.34 -4.99
N ILE A 364 -3.19 15.13 -4.64
CA ILE A 364 -4.33 14.93 -3.72
C ILE A 364 -4.04 15.54 -2.35
N ARG A 365 -2.81 15.41 -1.85
CA ARG A 365 -2.38 16.07 -0.60
C ARG A 365 -2.48 17.59 -0.69
N LYS A 366 -1.98 18.22 -1.75
CA LYS A 366 -2.05 19.68 -1.94
C LYS A 366 -3.51 20.14 -2.01
N ALA A 367 -4.34 19.42 -2.73
CA ALA A 367 -5.78 19.67 -2.82
C ALA A 367 -6.48 19.60 -1.46
N SER A 368 -6.16 18.59 -0.65
CA SER A 368 -6.74 18.48 0.68
C SER A 368 -6.31 19.61 1.63
N PHE A 369 -5.04 20.05 1.57
CA PHE A 369 -4.61 21.19 2.39
C PHE A 369 -5.19 22.52 1.90
N ALA A 370 -5.41 22.68 0.59
CA ALA A 370 -6.11 23.84 0.04
C ALA A 370 -7.56 23.96 0.54
N LYS A 371 -8.18 22.85 0.98
CA LYS A 371 -9.48 22.86 1.64
C LYS A 371 -9.43 23.57 3.00
N ILE A 372 -8.46 23.23 3.85
CA ILE A 372 -8.31 23.77 5.20
C ILE A 372 -7.49 25.08 5.27
N GLY A 373 -6.92 25.53 4.15
CA GLY A 373 -6.30 26.86 4.00
C GLY A 373 -4.85 26.99 4.46
N GLU A 374 -4.23 25.96 5.03
CA GLU A 374 -2.82 25.99 5.46
C GLU A 374 -2.07 24.71 5.06
N ASP A 375 -1.01 24.83 4.24
CA ASP A 375 -0.08 23.73 3.95
C ASP A 375 1.37 24.10 4.34
N ARG A 376 1.83 23.58 5.48
CA ARG A 376 3.23 23.75 5.93
C ARG A 376 4.19 22.69 5.41
N THR A 377 3.75 21.85 4.47
CA THR A 377 4.57 20.75 3.95
C THR A 377 5.77 21.29 3.17
N CYS A 378 6.98 20.90 3.57
CA CYS A 378 8.18 21.14 2.78
C CYS A 378 8.24 20.18 1.58
N TYR A 379 7.63 20.57 0.46
CA TYR A 379 7.76 19.86 -0.82
C TYR A 379 9.17 20.02 -1.41
N ASN A 380 9.52 19.18 -2.39
CA ASN A 380 10.78 19.33 -3.12
C ASN A 380 10.80 20.69 -3.84
N PRO A 381 11.71 21.61 -3.47
CA PRO A 381 11.69 22.99 -3.95
C PRO A 381 12.04 23.16 -5.42
N LEU A 382 12.45 22.08 -6.10
CA LEU A 382 12.77 22.11 -7.53
C LEU A 382 11.53 21.96 -8.43
N TYR A 383 10.38 21.59 -7.88
CA TYR A 383 9.17 21.29 -8.65
C TYR A 383 8.00 22.09 -8.13
N GLU A 384 7.87 23.29 -8.69
CA GLU A 384 6.66 24.08 -8.59
C GLU A 384 5.65 23.63 -9.64
N LEU A 385 4.36 23.64 -9.31
CA LEU A 385 3.31 23.33 -10.27
C LEU A 385 3.07 24.55 -11.15
N SER A 386 3.34 24.43 -12.44
CA SER A 386 3.13 25.49 -13.43
C SER A 386 3.05 24.92 -14.84
N ARG A 387 2.60 25.73 -15.80
CA ARG A 387 2.70 25.42 -17.23
C ARG A 387 4.16 25.13 -17.62
N ASP A 388 5.10 25.93 -17.15
CA ASP A 388 6.53 25.74 -17.42
C ASP A 388 7.06 24.43 -16.86
N PHE A 389 6.63 24.01 -15.67
CA PHE A 389 7.00 22.70 -15.13
C PHE A 389 6.56 21.58 -16.07
N ILE A 390 5.34 21.66 -16.61
CA ILE A 390 4.82 20.70 -17.57
C ILE A 390 5.68 20.69 -18.82
N LEU A 391 5.92 21.84 -19.44
CA LEU A 391 6.70 21.97 -20.68
C LEU A 391 8.14 21.45 -20.50
N ASN A 392 8.81 21.81 -19.40
CA ASN A 392 10.19 21.43 -19.10
C ASN A 392 10.36 19.95 -18.71
N HIS A 393 9.28 19.28 -18.27
CA HIS A 393 9.30 17.87 -17.87
C HIS A 393 8.39 17.00 -18.73
N ASN A 394 8.06 17.45 -19.94
CA ASN A 394 7.15 16.78 -20.87
C ASN A 394 7.83 15.61 -21.59
N ASN A 395 8.07 14.51 -20.88
CA ASN A 395 8.51 13.25 -21.49
C ASN A 395 7.62 12.08 -21.06
N LEU A 396 7.68 10.98 -21.79
CA LEU A 396 6.80 9.80 -21.63
C LEU A 396 6.80 9.21 -20.21
N GLN A 397 7.92 9.33 -19.48
CA GLN A 397 8.07 8.86 -18.10
C GLN A 397 8.39 10.02 -17.14
N GLY A 398 7.94 11.23 -17.51
CA GLY A 398 8.40 12.47 -16.91
C GLY A 398 7.67 12.81 -15.62
N ARG A 399 8.31 13.68 -14.83
CA ARG A 399 7.76 14.19 -13.56
C ARG A 399 6.41 14.90 -13.74
N ALA A 400 6.09 15.39 -14.94
CA ALA A 400 4.81 16.02 -15.25
C ALA A 400 3.67 15.05 -15.61
N SER A 401 3.92 13.74 -15.72
CA SER A 401 2.91 12.77 -16.20
C SER A 401 1.65 12.74 -15.33
N ASP A 402 1.81 12.73 -14.00
CA ASP A 402 0.68 12.71 -13.06
C ASP A 402 -0.11 14.02 -13.08
N LEU A 403 0.58 15.17 -13.10
CA LEU A 403 -0.06 16.48 -13.18
C LEU A 403 -0.91 16.60 -14.45
N LYS A 404 -0.37 16.23 -15.62
CA LYS A 404 -1.13 16.25 -16.88
C LYS A 404 -2.37 15.34 -16.81
N ALA A 405 -2.22 14.13 -16.24
CA ALA A 405 -3.33 13.20 -16.10
C ALA A 405 -4.43 13.76 -15.17
N VAL A 406 -4.06 14.44 -14.08
CA VAL A 406 -5.00 15.13 -13.19
C VAL A 406 -5.71 16.27 -13.91
N LEU A 407 -4.98 17.14 -14.62
CA LEU A 407 -5.57 18.25 -15.39
C LEU A 407 -6.54 17.76 -16.48
N PHE A 408 -6.17 16.71 -17.20
CA PHE A 408 -7.06 16.05 -18.15
C PHE A 408 -8.32 15.51 -17.47
N SER A 409 -8.16 14.82 -16.34
CA SER A 409 -9.31 14.30 -15.58
C SER A 409 -10.20 15.42 -15.04
N LEU A 410 -9.63 16.57 -14.66
CA LEU A 410 -10.38 17.75 -14.23
C LEU A 410 -11.22 18.30 -15.39
N LYS A 411 -10.63 18.54 -16.56
CA LYS A 411 -11.38 18.98 -17.75
C LYS A 411 -12.51 18.01 -18.09
N ARG A 412 -12.23 16.70 -18.06
CA ARG A 412 -13.23 15.65 -18.23
C ARG A 412 -14.33 15.73 -17.18
N TYR A 413 -14.00 15.92 -15.91
CA TYR A 413 -14.98 16.05 -14.84
C TYR A 413 -15.87 17.28 -15.03
N VAL A 414 -15.29 18.46 -15.27
CA VAL A 414 -16.08 19.69 -15.44
C VAL A 414 -17.06 19.57 -16.61
N ASN A 415 -16.64 18.95 -17.72
CA ASN A 415 -17.51 18.72 -18.88
C ASN A 415 -18.68 17.75 -18.61
N HIS A 416 -18.56 16.88 -17.61
CA HIS A 416 -19.53 15.82 -17.31
C HIS A 416 -20.05 15.85 -15.87
N LYS A 417 -19.85 16.96 -15.14
CA LYS A 417 -20.14 17.01 -13.70
C LYS A 417 -21.63 16.74 -13.42
N GLU A 418 -22.54 17.21 -14.26
CA GLU A 418 -23.98 16.95 -14.09
C GLU A 418 -24.42 15.56 -14.60
N ASP A 419 -23.54 14.82 -15.28
CA ASP A 419 -23.83 13.50 -15.83
C ASP A 419 -23.48 12.39 -14.83
N ARG A 420 -24.49 12.02 -14.03
CA ARG A 420 -24.38 10.97 -13.02
C ARG A 420 -24.01 9.61 -13.62
N GLU A 421 -24.60 9.23 -14.75
CA GLU A 421 -24.35 7.94 -15.40
C GLU A 421 -22.91 7.86 -15.90
N TYR A 422 -22.39 8.94 -16.47
CA TYR A 422 -20.99 9.02 -16.88
C TYR A 422 -20.03 8.84 -15.70
N ILE A 423 -20.23 9.56 -14.59
CA ILE A 423 -19.38 9.44 -13.40
C ILE A 423 -19.45 8.01 -12.82
N ARG A 424 -20.65 7.43 -12.71
CA ARG A 424 -20.82 6.04 -12.24
C ARG A 424 -20.12 5.05 -13.16
N SER A 425 -20.16 5.25 -14.48
CA SER A 425 -19.43 4.40 -15.43
C SER A 425 -17.92 4.44 -15.19
N LEU A 426 -17.36 5.61 -14.83
CA LEU A 426 -15.93 5.75 -14.52
C LEU A 426 -15.55 5.02 -13.24
N LEU A 427 -16.39 5.09 -12.20
CA LEU A 427 -16.17 4.39 -10.93
C LEU A 427 -16.12 2.87 -11.11
N LEU A 428 -16.98 2.34 -11.97
CA LEU A 428 -17.07 0.91 -12.25
C LEU A 428 -15.94 0.38 -13.15
N LYS A 429 -15.14 1.26 -13.79
CA LYS A 429 -14.02 0.83 -14.67
C LYS A 429 -12.98 -0.01 -13.93
N GLN A 430 -12.78 0.20 -12.62
CA GLN A 430 -11.79 -0.55 -11.85
C GLN A 430 -12.32 -1.87 -11.33
N GLY A 431 -13.63 -1.99 -11.10
CA GLY A 431 -14.29 -3.18 -10.62
C GLY A 431 -15.72 -2.91 -10.16
N PRO A 432 -16.53 -3.96 -9.98
CA PRO A 432 -17.88 -3.81 -9.44
C PRO A 432 -17.89 -3.20 -8.03
N LEU A 433 -18.92 -2.39 -7.79
CA LEU A 433 -19.27 -1.78 -6.51
C LEU A 433 -20.73 -2.11 -6.20
N THR A 434 -21.07 -2.27 -4.93
CA THR A 434 -22.47 -2.33 -4.47
C THR A 434 -23.16 -0.97 -4.65
N SER A 435 -24.49 -0.93 -4.53
CA SER A 435 -25.24 0.33 -4.65
C SER A 435 -24.80 1.38 -3.61
N GLU A 436 -24.62 0.96 -2.35
CA GLU A 436 -24.15 1.82 -1.27
C GLU A 436 -22.73 2.35 -1.54
N GLU A 437 -21.81 1.46 -1.93
CA GLU A 437 -20.45 1.86 -2.30
C GLU A 437 -20.47 2.84 -3.48
N LEU A 438 -21.28 2.59 -4.51
CA LEU A 438 -21.36 3.45 -5.69
C LEU A 438 -21.87 4.85 -5.35
N ASP A 439 -22.87 4.98 -4.48
CA ASP A 439 -23.35 6.28 -3.99
C ASP A 439 -22.29 6.99 -3.13
N GLY A 440 -21.64 6.27 -2.22
CA GLY A 440 -20.56 6.82 -1.39
C GLY A 440 -19.37 7.28 -2.22
N TYR A 441 -18.92 6.49 -3.19
CA TYR A 441 -17.79 6.83 -4.05
C TYR A 441 -18.13 7.90 -5.09
N GLU A 442 -19.37 8.00 -5.55
CA GLU A 442 -19.79 9.14 -6.39
C GLU A 442 -19.61 10.46 -5.63
N ARG A 443 -20.10 10.52 -4.38
CA ARG A 443 -19.94 11.69 -3.50
C ARG A 443 -18.47 12.04 -3.31
N VAL A 444 -17.65 11.06 -2.92
CA VAL A 444 -16.21 11.26 -2.70
C VAL A 444 -15.50 11.70 -3.98
N TYR A 445 -15.84 11.10 -5.13
CA TYR A 445 -15.25 11.46 -6.40
C TYR A 445 -15.50 12.92 -6.74
N ARG A 446 -16.75 13.37 -6.66
CA ARG A 446 -17.13 14.77 -6.88
C ARG A 446 -16.37 15.70 -5.93
N GLN A 447 -16.43 15.41 -4.64
CA GLN A 447 -15.77 16.21 -3.61
C GLN A 447 -14.26 16.34 -3.85
N SER A 448 -13.57 15.24 -4.17
CA SER A 448 -12.14 15.27 -4.47
C SER A 448 -11.79 15.94 -5.79
N MET A 449 -12.67 15.89 -6.80
CA MET A 449 -12.47 16.64 -8.05
C MET A 449 -12.63 18.15 -7.81
N GLU A 450 -13.57 18.59 -6.97
CA GLU A 450 -13.69 20.00 -6.55
C GLU A 450 -12.46 20.46 -5.75
N GLU A 451 -11.95 19.63 -4.82
CA GLU A 451 -10.72 19.93 -4.07
C GLU A 451 -9.51 20.11 -5.01
N LEU A 452 -9.40 19.24 -6.03
CA LEU A 452 -8.38 19.34 -7.06
C LEU A 452 -8.55 20.58 -7.94
N LEU A 453 -9.78 20.95 -8.30
CA LEU A 453 -10.06 22.16 -9.07
C LEU A 453 -9.61 23.40 -8.30
N LYS A 454 -10.04 23.53 -7.03
CA LYS A 454 -9.63 24.62 -6.13
C LYS A 454 -8.11 24.69 -5.94
N MET A 455 -7.43 23.55 -5.88
CA MET A 455 -5.96 23.51 -5.84
C MET A 455 -5.34 24.13 -7.08
N VAL A 456 -5.86 23.82 -8.27
CA VAL A 456 -5.35 24.36 -9.54
C VAL A 456 -5.62 25.86 -9.63
N GLU A 457 -6.82 26.31 -9.24
CA GLU A 457 -7.19 27.74 -9.18
C GLU A 457 -6.26 28.53 -8.24
N ASN A 458 -5.97 27.99 -7.06
CA ASN A 458 -5.05 28.63 -6.10
C ASN A 458 -3.58 28.64 -6.56
N ASN A 459 -3.22 27.79 -7.53
CA ASN A 459 -1.87 27.70 -8.09
C ASN A 459 -1.89 28.08 -9.57
N ASP A 460 -2.63 29.14 -9.93
CA ASP A 460 -2.80 29.57 -11.32
C ASP A 460 -1.52 30.21 -11.89
N ASN A 461 -0.55 29.35 -12.17
CA ASN A 461 0.69 29.63 -12.88
C ASN A 461 0.57 29.12 -14.33
N GLY A 462 -0.55 29.45 -14.98
CA GLY A 462 -0.90 29.01 -16.34
C GLY A 462 -1.40 27.56 -16.43
N LEU A 463 -1.77 26.94 -15.30
CA LEU A 463 -2.31 25.57 -15.28
C LEU A 463 -3.76 25.53 -15.80
N MET A 464 -4.55 26.56 -15.52
CA MET A 464 -5.93 26.68 -15.98
C MET A 464 -6.00 26.82 -17.50
N GLU A 465 -5.19 27.73 -18.06
CA GLU A 465 -4.97 27.89 -19.51
C GLU A 465 -4.54 26.55 -20.14
N TYR A 466 -3.51 25.90 -19.58
CA TYR A 466 -2.98 24.63 -20.12
C TYR A 466 -4.05 23.53 -20.16
N ALA A 467 -4.90 23.45 -19.15
CA ALA A 467 -5.96 22.47 -19.05
C ALA A 467 -7.22 22.85 -19.87
N GLY A 468 -7.27 24.08 -20.42
CA GLY A 468 -8.44 24.63 -21.08
C GLY A 468 -9.63 24.78 -20.14
N LEU A 469 -9.40 25.10 -18.86
CA LEU A 469 -10.45 25.20 -17.84
C LEU A 469 -11.05 26.62 -17.74
N GLU A 470 -10.35 27.65 -18.20
CA GLU A 470 -10.80 29.06 -18.14
C GLU A 470 -12.17 29.29 -18.81
N GLU A 471 -12.41 28.66 -19.95
CA GLU A 471 -13.65 28.80 -20.73
C GLU A 471 -14.86 28.12 -20.09
N VAL A 472 -14.66 27.22 -19.12
CA VAL A 472 -15.71 26.36 -18.57
C VAL A 472 -16.22 26.85 -17.21
N ILE A 473 -15.44 27.66 -16.49
CA ILE A 473 -15.82 28.20 -15.17
C ILE A 473 -16.62 29.51 -15.30
N ILE A 474 -16.51 30.18 -16.46
CA ILE A 474 -17.23 31.43 -16.78
C ILE A 474 -18.67 31.15 -17.30
N LYS A 475 -19.00 29.89 -17.61
CA LYS A 475 -20.35 29.43 -17.98
C LYS A 475 -21.01 28.69 -16.83
#